data_AF-A0A7J3J1X3-F1
#
_entry.id   AF-A0A7J3J1X3-F1
#
_cell.length_a   1.000
_cell.length_b   1.000
_cell.length_c   1.000
_cell.angle_alpha   90.00
_cell.angle_beta   90.00
_cell.angle_gamma   90.00
#
_symmetry.space_group_name_H-M   'P 1'
#
loop_
_entity.id
_entity.type
_entity.pdbx_description
1 polymer ?
#
loop_
_entity_poly.entity_id
_entity_poly.type
_entity_poly.pdbx_seq_one_letter_code
_entity_poly.pdbx_strand_id
1 'polypeptide(L)'
;LAERLLTDILEVDWSDAHEKACLLEHAISEDLLPILEKRLGYPKICPHGNPIPSNDGKLEDVECESLTNMKENQRYIIVKIIDERKTNILSLTEKGVKIGACIQLIKKTSKKLVIFVNGKKQAISRLEAESIMVKPVEGAD
;
A
#
# COMPACT_ATOMS: atom_id res chain seq x y z
N LEU A 1 -8.97 -9.30 -4.32
CA LEU A 1 -10.35 -9.33 -3.77
C LEU A 1 -10.41 -9.97 -2.38
N ALA A 2 -9.78 -11.12 -2.16
CA ALA A 2 -9.78 -11.79 -0.84
C ALA A 2 -9.28 -10.88 0.30
N GLU A 3 -8.20 -10.11 0.10
CA GLU A 3 -7.75 -9.13 1.09
C GLU A 3 -8.82 -8.08 1.43
N ARG A 4 -9.57 -7.59 0.44
CA ARG A 4 -10.67 -6.62 0.64
C ARG A 4 -11.84 -7.25 1.39
N LEU A 5 -12.17 -8.50 1.11
CA LEU A 5 -13.14 -9.24 1.92
C LEU A 5 -12.71 -9.32 3.38
N LEU A 6 -11.46 -9.72 3.62
CA LEU A 6 -10.91 -9.89 4.96
C LEU A 6 -10.87 -8.56 5.73
N THR A 7 -10.43 -7.49 5.09
CA THR A 7 -10.27 -6.18 5.74
C THR A 7 -11.57 -5.38 5.83
N ASP A 8 -12.31 -5.23 4.74
CA ASP A 8 -13.47 -4.33 4.69
C ASP A 8 -14.73 -4.93 5.35
N ILE A 9 -14.88 -6.26 5.33
CA ILE A 9 -16.10 -6.93 5.81
C ILE A 9 -15.82 -7.72 7.08
N LEU A 10 -14.70 -8.44 7.16
CA LEU A 10 -14.36 -9.30 8.30
C LEU A 10 -13.46 -8.60 9.33
N GLU A 11 -13.09 -7.33 9.07
CA GLU A 11 -12.30 -6.49 9.98
C GLU A 11 -10.98 -7.12 10.42
N VAL A 12 -10.39 -7.96 9.57
CA VAL A 12 -9.05 -8.50 9.76
C VAL A 12 -8.05 -7.36 9.66
N ASP A 13 -7.08 -7.34 10.57
CA ASP A 13 -6.00 -6.37 10.52
C ASP A 13 -5.26 -6.47 9.18
N TRP A 14 -5.02 -5.33 8.53
CA TRP A 14 -4.38 -5.31 7.21
C TRP A 14 -3.00 -5.97 7.20
N SER A 15 -2.25 -5.95 8.31
CA SER A 15 -0.96 -6.65 8.45
C SER A 15 -1.07 -8.17 8.37
N ASP A 16 -2.26 -8.71 8.63
CA ASP A 16 -2.60 -10.14 8.52
C ASP A 16 -3.34 -10.49 7.22
N ALA A 17 -3.79 -9.47 6.47
CA ALA A 17 -4.71 -9.67 5.35
C ALA A 17 -4.08 -10.49 4.23
N HIS A 18 -2.82 -10.23 3.89
CA HIS A 18 -2.11 -10.92 2.81
C HIS A 18 -1.99 -12.42 3.06
N GLU A 19 -1.42 -12.81 4.20
CA GLU A 19 -1.20 -14.23 4.54
C GLU A 19 -2.53 -15.01 4.60
N LYS A 20 -3.59 -14.38 5.14
CA LYS A 20 -4.93 -14.99 5.19
C LYS A 20 -5.59 -15.03 3.81
N ALA A 21 -5.38 -14.01 2.98
CA ALA A 21 -5.92 -13.96 1.63
C ALA A 21 -5.33 -15.07 0.75
N CYS A 22 -4.02 -15.34 0.82
CA CYS A 22 -3.39 -16.45 0.10
C CYS A 22 -4.00 -17.82 0.44
N LEU A 23 -4.45 -18.00 1.69
CA LEU A 23 -5.15 -19.23 2.08
C LEU A 23 -6.59 -19.27 1.57
N LEU A 24 -7.28 -18.12 1.61
CA LEU A 24 -8.69 -18.02 1.26
C LEU A 24 -8.92 -18.00 -0.25
N GLU A 25 -8.03 -17.41 -1.03
CA GLU A 25 -8.24 -17.18 -2.48
C GLU A 25 -8.42 -18.49 -3.25
N HIS A 26 -7.73 -19.56 -2.86
CA HIS A 26 -7.88 -20.88 -3.46
C HIS A 26 -9.21 -21.57 -3.12
N ALA A 27 -9.93 -21.08 -2.10
CA ALA A 27 -11.23 -21.61 -1.69
C ALA A 27 -12.41 -20.81 -2.26
N ILE A 28 -12.18 -19.64 -2.88
CA ILE A 28 -13.22 -18.84 -3.53
C ILE A 28 -13.40 -19.35 -4.96
N SER A 29 -14.59 -19.88 -5.26
CA SER A 29 -14.94 -20.31 -6.61
C SER A 29 -15.15 -19.12 -7.55
N GLU A 30 -14.90 -19.32 -8.84
CA GLU A 30 -14.96 -18.25 -9.86
C GLU A 30 -16.34 -17.60 -9.96
N ASP A 31 -17.42 -18.36 -9.76
CA ASP A 31 -18.80 -17.88 -9.77
C ASP A 31 -19.14 -16.95 -8.60
N LEU A 32 -18.37 -17.02 -7.49
CA LEU A 32 -18.51 -16.11 -6.36
C LEU A 32 -17.78 -14.78 -6.56
N LEU A 33 -16.79 -14.71 -7.46
CA LEU A 33 -15.98 -13.48 -7.66
C LEU A 33 -16.84 -12.27 -8.04
N PRO A 34 -17.75 -12.33 -9.04
CA PRO A 34 -18.57 -11.16 -9.41
C PRO A 34 -19.51 -10.71 -8.29
N ILE A 35 -19.99 -11.65 -7.47
CA ILE A 35 -20.83 -11.37 -6.30
C ILE A 35 -20.01 -10.62 -5.26
N LEU A 36 -18.79 -11.11 -5.00
CA LEU A 36 -17.87 -10.51 -4.04
C LEU A 36 -17.42 -9.10 -4.49
N GLU A 37 -17.03 -8.94 -5.75
CA GLU A 37 -16.69 -7.62 -6.33
C GLU A 37 -17.81 -6.61 -6.11
N LYS A 38 -19.04 -7.00 -6.45
CA LYS A 38 -20.23 -6.16 -6.26
C LYS A 38 -20.45 -5.81 -4.80
N ARG A 39 -20.30 -6.78 -3.88
CA ARG A 39 -20.45 -6.57 -2.43
C ARG A 39 -19.41 -5.62 -1.85
N LEU A 40 -18.20 -5.65 -2.39
CA LEU A 40 -17.10 -4.76 -2.02
C LEU A 40 -17.16 -3.38 -2.71
N GLY A 41 -18.17 -3.12 -3.55
CA GLY A 41 -18.32 -1.86 -4.26
C GLY A 41 -17.33 -1.67 -5.42
N TYR A 42 -16.92 -2.76 -6.08
CA TYR A 42 -15.98 -2.76 -7.20
C TYR A 42 -14.62 -2.11 -6.88
N PRO A 43 -13.91 -2.57 -5.84
CA PRO A 43 -12.64 -1.99 -5.45
C PRO A 43 -11.61 -2.18 -6.58
N LYS A 44 -10.82 -1.13 -6.85
CA LYS A 44 -9.74 -1.16 -7.85
C LYS A 44 -8.38 -1.52 -7.27
N ILE A 45 -8.23 -1.42 -5.95
CA ILE A 45 -6.98 -1.67 -5.25
C ILE A 45 -7.23 -2.50 -3.98
N CYS A 46 -6.25 -3.30 -3.61
CA CYS A 46 -6.21 -3.98 -2.32
C CYS A 46 -5.91 -2.99 -1.17
N PRO A 47 -5.98 -3.41 0.11
CA PRO A 47 -5.67 -2.57 1.27
C PRO A 47 -4.24 -2.00 1.25
N HIS A 48 -3.30 -2.67 0.60
CA HIS A 48 -1.92 -2.25 0.41
C HIS A 48 -1.70 -1.42 -0.86
N GLY A 49 -2.75 -1.09 -1.61
CA GLY A 49 -2.68 -0.26 -2.81
C GLY A 49 -2.28 -0.99 -4.10
N ASN A 50 -2.15 -2.32 -4.07
CA ASN A 50 -1.89 -3.12 -5.28
C ASN A 50 -3.16 -3.19 -6.15
N PRO A 51 -3.04 -3.05 -7.48
CA PRO A 51 -4.20 -3.08 -8.38
C PRO A 51 -4.88 -4.45 -8.34
N ILE A 52 -6.22 -4.44 -8.33
CA ILE A 52 -7.04 -5.65 -8.50
C ILE A 52 -7.29 -5.83 -10.00
N PRO A 53 -6.91 -6.98 -10.60
CA PRO A 53 -7.19 -7.26 -12.01
C PRO A 53 -8.69 -7.15 -12.31
N SER A 54 -9.04 -6.49 -13.41
CA SER A 54 -10.40 -6.55 -13.94
C SER A 54 -10.68 -7.92 -14.56
N ASN A 55 -11.96 -8.22 -14.81
CA ASN A 55 -12.38 -9.47 -15.46
C ASN A 55 -11.79 -9.68 -16.87
N ASP A 56 -11.35 -8.63 -17.56
CA ASP A 56 -10.62 -8.71 -18.84
C ASP A 56 -9.09 -8.78 -18.66
N GLY A 57 -8.60 -8.96 -17.43
CA GLY A 57 -7.19 -9.10 -17.08
C GLY A 57 -6.39 -7.80 -17.14
N LYS A 58 -7.04 -6.65 -17.32
CA LYS A 58 -6.34 -5.36 -17.34
C LYS A 58 -5.98 -4.91 -15.93
N LEU A 59 -4.75 -4.45 -15.79
CA LEU A 59 -4.29 -3.74 -14.60
C LEU A 59 -4.28 -2.25 -14.90
N GLU A 60 -5.07 -1.49 -14.15
CA GLU A 60 -4.93 -0.04 -14.09
C GLU A 60 -3.81 0.27 -13.10
N ASP A 61 -2.56 0.26 -13.57
CA ASP A 61 -1.44 0.61 -12.69
C ASP A 61 -1.42 2.12 -12.44
N VAL A 62 -1.15 2.46 -11.19
CA VAL A 62 -1.15 3.82 -10.70
C VAL A 62 0.23 4.40 -10.98
N GLU A 63 0.33 5.47 -11.78
CA GLU A 63 1.63 6.12 -12.06
C GLU A 63 2.32 6.52 -10.75
N CYS A 64 3.36 5.81 -10.34
CA CYS A 64 4.01 6.01 -9.06
C CYS A 64 5.50 5.75 -9.16
N GLU A 65 6.26 6.27 -8.20
CA GLU A 65 7.68 6.04 -8.10
C GLU A 65 8.06 5.46 -6.75
N SER A 66 9.20 4.78 -6.67
CA SER A 66 9.72 4.31 -5.38
C SER A 66 9.97 5.51 -4.46
N LEU A 67 9.71 5.33 -3.16
CA LEU A 67 10.07 6.29 -2.11
C LEU A 67 11.56 6.65 -2.16
N THR A 68 12.40 5.76 -2.67
CA THR A 68 13.82 6.05 -2.89
C THR A 68 14.07 7.16 -3.93
N ASN A 69 13.16 7.43 -4.86
CA ASN A 69 13.30 8.46 -5.89
C ASN A 69 12.82 9.84 -5.45
N MET A 70 12.25 9.96 -4.24
CA MET A 70 11.78 11.23 -3.70
C MET A 70 12.88 12.30 -3.70
N LYS A 71 12.48 13.54 -3.96
CA LYS A 71 13.31 14.73 -3.81
C LYS A 71 13.18 15.29 -2.39
N GLU A 72 14.29 15.76 -1.82
CA GLU A 72 14.27 16.36 -0.48
C GLU A 72 13.37 17.59 -0.45
N ASN A 73 12.70 17.80 0.69
CA ASN A 73 11.72 18.85 0.95
C ASN A 73 10.43 18.80 0.12
N GLN A 74 10.27 17.85 -0.81
CA GLN A 74 9.03 17.65 -1.56
C GLN A 74 8.06 16.71 -0.82
N ARG A 75 6.76 16.96 -0.99
CA ARG A 75 5.66 16.17 -0.40
C ARG A 75 5.13 15.13 -1.37
N TYR A 76 4.77 13.99 -0.81
CA TYR A 76 4.28 12.83 -1.53
C TYR A 76 3.16 12.13 -0.74
N ILE A 77 2.34 11.35 -1.44
CA ILE A 77 1.35 10.45 -0.85
C ILE A 77 1.80 9.01 -1.10
N ILE A 78 1.71 8.18 -0.06
CA ILE A 78 1.93 6.74 -0.19
C ILE A 78 0.73 6.12 -0.89
N VAL A 79 0.98 5.42 -1.99
CA VAL A 79 -0.10 4.85 -2.82
C VAL A 79 -0.09 3.34 -2.88
N LYS A 80 1.07 2.70 -2.69
CA LYS A 80 1.20 1.24 -2.81
C LYS A 80 2.39 0.74 -1.98
N ILE A 81 2.23 -0.41 -1.33
CA ILE A 81 3.29 -1.15 -0.64
C ILE A 81 3.40 -2.50 -1.33
N ILE A 82 4.57 -2.78 -1.89
CA ILE A 82 4.84 -3.99 -2.70
C ILE A 82 5.13 -5.20 -1.79
N ASP A 83 5.86 -4.97 -0.70
CA ASP A 83 6.21 -6.03 0.24
C ASP A 83 5.15 -6.15 1.34
N GLU A 84 4.18 -7.04 1.11
CA GLU A 84 3.04 -7.29 1.99
C GLU A 84 3.33 -8.28 3.14
N ARG A 85 4.61 -8.66 3.35
CA ARG A 85 4.98 -9.52 4.49
C ARG A 85 4.58 -8.84 5.79
N LYS A 86 3.96 -9.59 6.70
CA LYS A 86 3.46 -9.08 7.98
C LYS A 86 4.52 -8.28 8.77
N THR A 87 5.76 -8.76 8.80
CA THR A 87 6.88 -8.08 9.47
C THR A 87 7.17 -6.69 8.90
N ASN A 88 7.08 -6.53 7.57
CA ASN A 88 7.24 -5.24 6.92
C ASN A 88 6.05 -4.32 7.22
N ILE A 89 4.82 -4.81 7.04
CA ILE A 89 3.60 -4.02 7.27
C ILE A 89 3.51 -3.52 8.71
N LEU A 90 3.84 -4.35 9.70
CA LEU A 90 3.90 -3.93 11.11
C LEU A 90 4.93 -2.82 11.34
N SER A 91 6.17 -2.99 10.84
CA SER A 91 7.24 -1.98 10.95
C SER A 91 6.82 -0.64 10.34
N LEU A 92 6.17 -0.67 9.17
CA LEU A 92 5.68 0.53 8.49
C LEU A 92 4.52 1.17 9.26
N THR A 93 3.57 0.37 9.76
CA THR A 93 2.43 0.83 10.56
C THR A 93 2.88 1.58 11.80
N GLU A 94 3.84 1.03 12.56
CA GLU A 94 4.41 1.67 13.76
C GLU A 94 5.05 3.03 13.44
N LYS A 95 5.61 3.18 12.23
CA LYS A 95 6.16 4.44 11.73
C LYS A 95 5.09 5.37 11.15
N GLY A 96 3.83 4.97 11.14
CA GLY A 96 2.72 5.75 10.57
C GLY A 96 2.68 5.75 9.04
N VAL A 97 3.42 4.84 8.40
CA VAL A 97 3.46 4.63 6.96
C VAL A 97 2.30 3.69 6.60
N LYS A 98 1.28 4.26 5.95
CA LYS A 98 0.11 3.55 5.46
C LYS A 98 -0.36 4.16 4.14
N ILE A 99 -1.22 3.44 3.42
CA ILE A 99 -1.83 3.96 2.19
C ILE A 99 -2.58 5.27 2.47
N GLY A 100 -2.37 6.26 1.60
CA GLY A 100 -2.93 7.60 1.72
C GLY A 100 -2.17 8.54 2.67
N ALA A 101 -1.14 8.07 3.38
CA ALA A 101 -0.37 8.95 4.26
C ALA A 101 0.44 9.97 3.43
N CYS A 102 0.32 11.24 3.79
CA CYS A 102 1.16 12.31 3.26
C CYS A 102 2.51 12.31 3.99
N ILE A 103 3.60 12.29 3.23
CA ILE A 103 4.96 12.28 3.73
C ILE A 103 5.80 13.36 3.06
N GLN A 104 6.84 13.82 3.75
CA GLN A 104 7.86 14.71 3.18
C GLN A 104 9.23 14.10 3.37
N LEU A 105 10.06 14.07 2.34
CA LEU A 105 11.45 13.62 2.49
C LEU A 105 12.26 14.72 3.17
N ILE A 106 12.86 14.42 4.32
CA ILE A 106 13.71 15.36 5.07
C ILE A 106 15.18 15.16 4.72
N LYS A 107 15.62 13.91 4.61
CA LYS A 107 17.01 13.59 4.28
C LYS A 107 17.13 12.20 3.67
N LYS A 108 17.96 12.07 2.65
CA LYS A 108 18.31 10.78 2.03
C LYS A 108 19.80 10.47 2.19
N THR A 109 20.10 9.23 2.56
CA THR A 109 21.47 8.69 2.61
C THR A 109 21.52 7.38 1.83
N SER A 110 22.72 6.80 1.68
CA SER A 110 22.86 5.49 1.02
C SER A 110 22.15 4.35 1.74
N LYS A 111 21.95 4.44 3.06
CA LYS A 111 21.41 3.35 3.91
C LYS A 111 19.96 3.55 4.37
N LYS A 112 19.51 4.80 4.48
CA LYS A 112 18.19 5.15 5.02
C LYS A 112 17.67 6.48 4.50
N LEU A 113 16.37 6.64 4.57
CA LEU A 113 15.64 7.87 4.32
C LEU A 113 14.98 8.33 5.62
N VAL A 114 14.98 9.63 5.86
CA VAL A 114 14.27 10.25 6.97
C VAL A 114 13.09 10.99 6.39
N ILE A 115 11.89 10.55 6.72
CA ILE A 115 10.63 11.15 6.28
C ILE A 115 9.95 11.86 7.44
N PHE A 116 9.15 12.87 7.15
CA PHE A 116 8.20 13.45 8.09
C PHE A 116 6.81 12.93 7.77
N VAL A 117 6.15 12.31 8.74
CA VAL A 117 4.84 11.67 8.62
C VAL A 117 4.11 11.77 9.96
N ASN A 118 2.81 12.10 9.93
CA ASN A 118 1.97 12.26 11.13
C ASN A 118 2.61 13.14 12.23
N GLY A 119 3.27 14.24 11.81
CA GLY A 119 3.91 15.19 12.74
C GLY A 119 5.25 14.72 13.34
N LYS A 120 5.78 13.57 12.93
CA LYS A 120 7.03 12.99 13.48
C LYS A 120 8.02 12.65 12.39
N LYS A 121 9.32 12.73 12.72
CA LYS A 121 10.40 12.24 11.86
C LYS A 121 10.55 10.74 12.05
N GLN A 122 10.58 9.99 10.95
CA GLN A 122 10.73 8.55 10.95
C GLN A 122 11.88 8.13 10.06
N ALA A 123 12.66 7.15 10.52
CA ALA A 123 13.72 6.54 9.74
C ALA A 123 13.19 5.30 9.02
N ILE A 124 13.31 5.33 7.70
CA ILE A 124 12.96 4.23 6.80
C ILE A 124 14.26 3.65 6.26
N SER A 125 14.48 2.36 6.45
CA SER A 125 15.63 1.68 5.85
C SER A 125 15.51 1.72 4.33
N ARG A 126 16.63 1.55 3.63
CA ARG A 126 16.59 1.52 2.16
C ARG A 126 15.72 0.38 1.62
N LEU A 127 15.76 -0.79 2.25
CA LEU A 127 14.94 -1.93 1.87
C LEU A 127 13.44 -1.63 2.00
N GLU A 128 13.02 -1.05 3.13
CA GLU A 128 11.63 -0.61 3.31
C GLU A 128 11.23 0.43 2.27
N ALA A 129 12.09 1.41 1.99
CA ALA A 129 11.84 2.44 0.99
C ALA A 129 11.68 1.90 -0.44
N GLU A 130 12.39 0.83 -0.79
CA GLU A 130 12.26 0.16 -2.09
C GLU A 130 10.89 -0.52 -2.25
N SER A 131 10.28 -0.94 -1.13
CA SER A 131 8.93 -1.54 -1.13
C SER A 131 7.78 -0.53 -1.13
N ILE A 132 8.06 0.76 -0.93
CA ILE A 132 7.02 1.81 -0.82
C ILE A 132 6.97 2.60 -2.11
N MET A 133 5.77 2.71 -2.68
CA MET A 133 5.50 3.52 -3.86
C MET A 133 4.72 4.76 -3.49
N VAL A 134 5.10 5.88 -4.10
CA VAL A 134 4.61 7.21 -3.78
C VAL A 134 4.22 7.98 -5.03
N LYS A 135 3.34 8.97 -4.85
CA LYS A 135 2.99 9.99 -5.84
C LYS A 135 3.33 11.38 -5.32
N PRO A 136 3.91 12.28 -6.12
CA PRO A 136 4.02 13.69 -5.75
C PRO A 136 2.65 14.26 -5.40
N VAL A 137 2.59 15.14 -4.39
CA VAL A 137 1.40 15.98 -4.18
C VAL A 137 1.48 17.13 -5.17
N GLU A 138 0.61 17.12 -6.19
CA GLU A 138 0.46 18.26 -7.09
C GLU A 138 -0.22 19.42 -6.31
N GLY A 139 0.42 20.60 -6.31
CA GLY A 139 -0.16 21.81 -5.75
C GLY A 139 0.13 22.04 -4.27
N ALA A 140 1.18 22.81 -4.01
CA ALA A 140 1.27 23.69 -2.85
C ALA A 140 2.20 24.84 -3.20
N ASP A 141 1.71 25.72 -4.07
CA ASP A 141 2.11 27.12 -4.05
C ASP A 141 1.46 27.80 -2.83
#